data_AF-A0A1E3GUZ3-F1
#
_entry.id   AF-A0A1E3GUZ3-F1
#
_cell.length_a   1.000
_cell.length_b   1.000
_cell.length_c   1.000
_cell.angle_alpha   90.00
_cell.angle_beta   90.00
_cell.angle_gamma   90.00
#
_symmetry.space_group_name_H-M   'P 1'
#
loop_
_entity.id
_entity.type
_entity.pdbx_description
1 polymer ?
#
loop_
_entity_poly.entity_id
_entity_poly.type
_entity_poly.pdbx_seq_one_letter_code
_entity_poly.pdbx_strand_id
1 'polypeptide(L)' 'MALDTDDEILQDFLVEAEEILDGLNEQLVALETQPQDKDLLNSIFRGFHTIKGGAGF' A
#
# COMPACT_ATOMS: atom_id res chain seq x y z
N MET A 1 -28.84 2.35 -7.64
CA MET A 1 -27.89 1.47 -8.35
C MET A 1 -26.47 2.03 -8.36
N ALA A 2 -26.26 3.35 -8.39
CA ALA A 2 -24.91 3.94 -8.26
C ALA A 2 -24.23 3.73 -6.89
N LEU A 3 -25.00 3.63 -5.80
CA LEU A 3 -24.48 3.35 -4.45
C LEU A 3 -23.76 2.00 -4.34
N ASP A 4 -24.10 1.03 -5.17
CA ASP A 4 -23.53 -0.33 -5.15
C ASP A 4 -22.10 -0.33 -5.73
N THR A 5 -21.87 0.46 -6.78
CA THR A 5 -20.58 0.53 -7.47
C THR A 5 -19.52 1.30 -6.69
N ASP A 6 -19.90 2.40 -6.02
CA ASP A 6 -18.96 3.15 -5.18
C ASP A 6 -18.53 2.30 -3.97
N ASP A 7 -19.45 1.51 -3.39
CA ASP A 7 -19.16 0.58 -2.31
C ASP A 7 -18.27 -0.58 -2.78
N GLU A 8 -18.50 -1.14 -3.98
CA GLU A 8 -17.63 -2.16 -4.59
C GLU A 8 -16.20 -1.63 -4.82
N ILE A 9 -16.05 -0.43 -5.39
CA ILE A 9 -14.74 0.20 -5.62
C ILE A 9 -14.02 0.45 -4.28
N LEU A 10 -14.76 0.89 -3.26
CA LEU A 10 -14.20 1.09 -1.93
C LEU A 10 -13.72 -0.24 -1.32
N GLN A 11 -14.48 -1.32 -1.45
CA GLN A 11 -14.07 -2.63 -0.94
C GLN A 11 -12.82 -3.14 -1.66
N ASP A 12 -12.76 -3.04 -2.99
CA ASP A 12 -11.59 -3.43 -3.77
C ASP A 12 -10.35 -2.64 -3.35
N PHE A 13 -10.48 -1.32 -3.16
CA PHE A 13 -9.40 -0.46 -2.66
C PHE A 13 -8.94 -0.90 -1.26
N LEU A 14 -9.87 -1.18 -0.34
CA LEU A 14 -9.51 -1.58 1.03
C LEU A 14 -8.75 -2.91 1.05
N VAL A 15 -9.17 -3.88 0.24
CA VAL A 15 -8.48 -5.17 0.10
C VAL A 15 -7.07 -4.97 -0.48
N GLU A 16 -6.92 -4.21 -1.57
CA GLU A 16 -5.60 -3.95 -2.15
C GLU A 16 -4.69 -3.17 -1.18
N ALA A 17 -5.24 -2.20 -0.46
CA ALA A 17 -4.50 -1.43 0.53
C ALA A 17 -4.00 -2.31 1.68
N GLU A 18 -4.81 -3.26 2.16
CA GLU A 18 -4.42 -4.20 3.21
C GLU A 18 -3.26 -5.10 2.74
N GLU A 19 -3.33 -5.65 1.54
CA GLU A 19 -2.24 -6.47 0.96
C GLU A 19 -0.93 -5.67 0.81
N ILE A 20 -1.01 -4.40 0.38
CA ILE A 20 0.17 -3.53 0.28
C ILE A 20 0.73 -3.24 1.68
N LEU A 21 -0.13 -2.96 2.67
CA LEU A 21 0.30 -2.66 4.04
C LEU A 21 0.99 -3.86 4.71
N ASP A 22 0.51 -5.08 4.47
CA ASP A 22 1.16 -6.30 4.96
C ASP A 22 2.58 -6.43 4.40
N GLY A 23 2.75 -6.24 3.08
CA GLY A 23 4.06 -6.24 2.45
C GLY A 23 4.97 -5.11 2.95
N LEU A 24 4.42 -3.92 3.20
CA LEU A 24 5.17 -2.79 3.77
C LEU A 24 5.66 -3.09 5.18
N ASN A 25 4.88 -3.78 6.00
CA ASN A 25 5.27 -4.13 7.36
C ASN A 25 6.51 -5.04 7.37
N GLU A 26 6.54 -6.07 6.52
CA GLU A 26 7.71 -6.93 6.37
C GLU A 26 8.94 -6.15 5.86
N GLN A 27 8.75 -5.26 4.88
CA GLN A 27 9.82 -4.45 4.33
C GLN A 27 10.39 -3.46 5.35
N LEU A 28 9.54 -2.86 6.20
CA LEU A 28 9.97 -1.96 7.26
C LEU A 28 10.80 -2.69 8.31
N VAL A 29 10.38 -3.89 8.73
CA VAL A 29 11.18 -4.74 9.63
C VAL A 29 12.53 -5.10 8.99
N ALA A 30 12.55 -5.45 7.70
CA ALA A 30 13.80 -5.71 6.99
C ALA A 30 14.71 -4.47 6.95
N LEU A 31 14.15 -3.27 6.77
CA LEU A 31 14.88 -2.02 6.70
C LEU A 31 15.58 -1.67 8.02
N GLU A 32 15.03 -2.07 9.17
CA GLU A 32 15.69 -1.89 10.47
C GLU A 32 17.07 -2.55 10.52
N THR A 33 17.21 -3.70 9.85
CA THR A 33 18.48 -4.45 9.77
C THR A 33 19.36 -4.00 8.60
N GLN A 34 18.78 -3.36 7.58
CA GLN A 34 19.44 -2.96 6.34
C GLN A 34 19.17 -1.48 6.00
N PRO A 35 19.51 -0.52 6.86
CA PRO A 35 19.05 0.87 6.74
C PRO A 35 19.67 1.63 5.54
N GLN A 36 20.71 1.09 4.91
CA GLN A 36 21.35 1.67 3.73
C GLN A 36 20.87 1.04 2.41
N ASP A 37 19.97 0.05 2.48
CA ASP A 37 19.37 -0.54 1.30
C ASP A 37 18.38 0.44 0.66
N LYS A 38 18.85 1.14 -0.37
CA LYS A 38 18.06 2.12 -1.11
C LYS A 38 16.96 1.47 -1.94
N ASP A 39 17.14 0.23 -2.39
CA ASP A 39 16.14 -0.44 -3.20
C ASP A 39 14.95 -0.86 -2.34
N LEU A 40 15.22 -1.34 -1.12
CA LEU A 40 14.21 -1.59 -0.09
C LEU A 40 13.48 -0.31 0.30
N LEU A 41 14.21 0.78 0.57
CA LEU A 41 13.61 2.08 0.89
C LEU A 41 12.71 2.59 -0.26
N ASN A 42 13.16 2.45 -1.50
CA ASN A 42 12.37 2.82 -2.68
C ASN A 42 11.13 1.94 -2.86
N SER A 43 11.21 0.65 -2.51
CA SER A 43 10.05 -0.25 -2.50
C SER A 43 9.00 0.21 -1.50
N ILE A 44 9.41 0.50 -0.27
CA ILE A 44 8.54 1.02 0.79
C ILE A 44 7.85 2.33 0.35
N PHE A 45 8.63 3.26 -0.22
CA PHE A 45 8.09 4.51 -0.74
C PHE A 45 7.01 4.29 -1.80
N ARG A 46 7.23 3.35 -2.74
CA ARG A 46 6.26 3.04 -3.78
C ARG A 46 4.97 2.46 -3.20
N GLY A 47 5.04 1.57 -2.22
CA GLY A 47 3.84 1.00 -1.58
C GLY A 47 2.97 2.09 -0.96
N PHE A 48 3.55 3.01 -0.17
CA PHE A 48 2.80 4.15 0.35
C PHE A 48 2.27 5.08 -0.75
N HIS A 49 3.02 5.26 -1.84
CA HIS A 49 2.57 6.08 -2.97
C HIS A 49 1.35 5.49 -3.67
N THR A 50 1.29 4.16 -3.82
CA THR A 50 0.15 3.45 -4.41
C THR A 50 -1.10 3.63 -3.55
N ILE A 51 -1.01 3.40 -2.24
CA ILE A 51 -2.15 3.57 -1.31
C ILE A 51 -2.67 5.01 -1.36
N LYS A 52 -1.76 6.00 -1.31
CA LYS A 52 -2.13 7.43 -1.42
C LYS A 52 -2.81 7.74 -2.76
N GLY A 53 -2.36 7.12 -3.85
CA GLY A 53 -2.96 7.27 -5.18
C GLY A 53 -4.38 6.72 -5.22
N GLY A 54 -4.59 5.50 -4.70
CA GLY A 54 -5.90 4.85 -4.63
C GLY A 54 -6.89 5.59 -3.73
N ALA A 55 -6.44 6.11 -2.57
CA ALA A 55 -7.30 6.87 -1.65
C ALA A 55 -7.73 8.25 -2.17
N GLY A 56 -7.08 8.74 -3.23
CA GLY A 56 -7.44 10.01 -3.89
C GLY A 56 -8.43 9.85 -5.03
N PHE A 57 -8.80 8.60 -5.37
CA PHE A 57 -9.79 8.25 -6.37
C PHE A 57 -11.15 7.98 -5.69
#